data_AF-A0A844I422-F1
#
_entry.id   AF-A0A844I422-F1
#
_cell.length_a   1.000
_cell.length_b   1.000
_cell.length_c   1.000
_cell.angle_alpha   90.00
_cell.angle_beta   90.00
_cell.angle_gamma   90.00
#
_symmetry.space_group_name_H-M   'P 1'
#
loop_
_entity.id
_entity.type
_entity.pdbx_description
1 polymer ?
#
loop_
_entity_poly.entity_id
_entity_poly.type
_entity_poly.pdbx_seq_one_letter_code
_entity_poly.pdbx_strand_id
1 'polypeptide(L)'
;MTSEEFAERFKSHPLGWSFQNLEVAKNIRTLKNTVSMTEGILLLMEFQGDITKPEYEFLREALQGNAQRNLKRIEQTNITGPLTKQ
;
A
#
# COMPACT_ATOMS: atom_id res chain seq x y z
N MET A 1 14.60 14.60 12.29
CA MET A 1 13.28 13.94 12.36
C MET A 1 13.45 12.65 13.13
N THR A 2 12.69 12.44 14.19
CA THR A 2 12.68 11.18 14.95
C THR A 2 11.70 10.19 14.33
N SER A 3 11.80 8.91 14.68
CA SER A 3 10.89 7.85 14.22
C SER A 3 9.43 8.10 14.63
N GLU A 4 9.20 8.75 15.77
CA GLU A 4 7.87 9.11 16.28
C GLU A 4 7.26 10.29 15.53
N GLU A 5 8.06 11.31 15.22
CA GLU A 5 7.63 12.44 14.37
C GLU A 5 7.29 11.96 12.96
N PHE A 6 8.07 11.03 12.43
CA PHE A 6 7.77 10.39 11.15
C PHE A 6 6.45 9.63 11.22
N ALA A 7 6.25 8.78 12.23
CA ALA A 7 5.04 7.97 12.37
C ALA A 7 3.76 8.80 12.50
N GLU A 8 3.79 9.89 13.28
CA GLU A 8 2.61 10.77 13.41
C GLU A 8 2.30 11.53 12.12
N ARG A 9 3.33 12.08 11.45
CA ARG A 9 3.12 12.67 10.13
C ARG A 9 2.56 11.63 9.16
N PHE A 10 3.07 10.40 9.22
CA PHE A 10 2.63 9.29 8.36
C PHE A 10 1.15 8.93 8.54
N LYS A 11 0.61 8.96 9.77
CA LYS A 11 -0.82 8.69 10.04
C LYS A 11 -1.76 9.70 9.35
N SER A 12 -1.36 10.97 9.33
CA SER A 12 -2.11 12.03 8.64
C SER A 12 -1.77 12.18 7.16
N HIS A 13 -0.74 11.48 6.68
CA HIS A 13 -0.26 11.60 5.31
C HIS A 13 -1.11 10.75 4.35
N PRO A 14 -1.38 11.23 3.12
CA PRO A 14 -2.02 10.42 2.07
C PRO A 14 -1.35 9.05 1.85
N LEU A 15 -0.05 8.93 2.16
CA LEU A 15 0.68 7.66 2.08
C LEU A 15 0.29 6.66 3.16
N GLY A 16 0.18 7.08 4.41
CA GLY A 16 -0.26 6.18 5.49
C GLY A 16 -1.64 5.63 5.21
N TRP A 17 -2.56 6.50 4.76
CA TRP A 17 -3.90 6.09 4.34
C TRP A 17 -3.85 5.08 3.17
N SER A 18 -3.01 5.34 2.16
CA SER A 18 -2.92 4.46 0.99
C SER A 18 -2.30 3.09 1.32
N PHE A 19 -1.28 3.05 2.19
CA PHE A 19 -0.71 1.80 2.70
C PHE A 19 -1.71 0.99 3.55
N GLN A 20 -2.48 1.65 4.43
CA GLN A 20 -3.54 1.00 5.21
C GLN A 20 -4.62 0.40 4.30
N ASN A 21 -5.07 1.15 3.28
CA ASN A 21 -6.06 0.65 2.32
C ASN A 21 -5.57 -0.53 1.50
N LEU A 22 -4.26 -0.61 1.27
CA LEU A 22 -3.65 -1.70 0.56
C LEU A 22 -3.73 -3.01 1.38
N GLU A 23 -3.57 -2.93 2.70
CA GLU A 23 -3.71 -4.07 3.62
C GLU A 23 -5.15 -4.60 3.67
N VAL A 24 -6.14 -3.69 3.69
CA VAL A 24 -7.56 -4.06 3.84
C VAL A 24 -8.29 -4.30 2.51
N ALA A 25 -7.60 -4.22 1.37
CA ALA A 25 -8.21 -4.36 0.05
C ALA A 25 -8.94 -5.71 -0.09
N LYS A 26 -10.24 -5.68 -0.42
CA LYS A 26 -11.09 -6.89 -0.48
C LYS A 26 -11.16 -7.55 -1.86
N ASN A 27 -10.77 -6.83 -2.91
CA ASN A 27 -10.80 -7.32 -4.28
C ASN A 27 -9.66 -6.74 -5.12
N ILE A 28 -9.37 -7.40 -6.24
CA ILE A 28 -8.25 -7.06 -7.13
C ILE A 28 -8.37 -5.63 -7.67
N ARG A 29 -9.58 -5.16 -7.98
CA ARG A 29 -9.82 -3.81 -8.50
C ARG A 29 -9.39 -2.74 -7.50
N THR A 30 -9.82 -2.89 -6.25
CA THR A 30 -9.49 -1.96 -5.15
C THR A 30 -8.00 -1.98 -4.86
N LEU A 31 -7.40 -3.17 -4.86
CA LEU A 31 -5.96 -3.34 -4.69
C LEU A 31 -5.17 -2.60 -5.79
N LYS A 32 -5.50 -2.83 -7.07
CA LYS A 32 -4.82 -2.17 -8.20
C LYS A 32 -4.95 -0.66 -8.15
N ASN A 33 -6.15 -0.15 -7.88
CA ASN A 33 -6.38 1.29 -7.77
C ASN A 33 -5.55 1.90 -6.62
N THR A 34 -5.48 1.21 -5.49
CA THR A 34 -4.71 1.66 -4.32
C THR A 34 -3.21 1.67 -4.62
N VAL A 35 -2.69 0.62 -5.26
CA VAL A 35 -1.28 0.57 -5.70
C VAL A 35 -0.96 1.76 -6.60
N SER A 36 -1.76 2.01 -7.64
CA SER A 36 -1.51 3.11 -8.57
C SER A 36 -1.57 4.48 -7.90
N MET A 37 -2.50 4.70 -6.95
CA MET A 37 -2.56 5.93 -6.18
C MET A 37 -1.32 6.10 -5.30
N THR A 38 -0.90 5.06 -4.58
CA THR A 38 0.31 5.11 -3.74
C THR A 38 1.56 5.38 -4.57
N GLU A 39 1.72 4.75 -5.74
CA GLU A 39 2.85 5.02 -6.64
C GLU A 39 2.87 6.47 -7.10
N GLY A 40 1.71 7.04 -7.44
CA GLY A 40 1.60 8.45 -7.81
C GLY A 40 2.01 9.40 -6.68
N ILE A 41 1.59 9.12 -5.44
CA ILE A 41 1.98 9.92 -4.27
C ILE A 41 3.49 9.83 -4.02
N LEU A 42 4.06 8.62 -4.08
CA LEU A 42 5.51 8.41 -3.92
C LEU A 42 6.32 9.21 -4.94
N LEU A 43 5.90 9.18 -6.22
CA LEU A 43 6.56 9.92 -7.29
C LEU A 43 6.47 11.44 -7.05
N LEU A 44 5.31 11.95 -6.62
CA LEU A 44 5.14 13.37 -6.33
C LEU A 44 6.03 13.84 -5.18
N MET A 45 6.15 13.04 -4.12
CA MET A 45 7.01 13.39 -2.98
C MET A 45 8.49 13.39 -3.35
N GLU A 46 8.93 12.45 -4.18
CA GLU A 46 10.32 12.45 -4.66
C GLU A 46 10.58 13.67 -5.54
N PHE A 47 9.65 13.99 -6.44
CA PHE A 47 9.74 15.17 -7.29
C PHE A 47 9.75 16.49 -6.51
N GLN A 48 8.98 16.58 -5.41
CA GLN A 48 8.94 17.75 -4.53
C GLN A 48 10.15 17.84 -3.59
N GLY A 49 10.96 16.77 -3.50
CA GLY A 49 12.10 16.68 -2.60
C GLY A 49 11.72 16.38 -1.14
N ASP A 50 10.46 15.97 -0.89
CA ASP A 50 9.98 15.57 0.43
C ASP A 50 10.58 14.23 0.88
N ILE A 51 10.93 13.38 -0.09
CA ILE A 51 11.72 12.16 0.10
C ILE A 51 12.86 12.13 -0.91
N THR A 52 13.96 11.50 -0.51
CA THR A 52 15.09 11.23 -1.39
C THR A 52 14.78 10.07 -2.35
N LYS A 53 15.53 10.00 -3.45
CA LYS A 53 15.41 8.89 -4.41
C LYS A 53 15.59 7.49 -3.78
N PRO A 54 16.54 7.25 -2.86
CA PRO A 54 16.64 5.97 -2.15
C PRO A 54 15.41 5.66 -1.29
N GLU A 55 14.82 6.66 -0.62
CA GLU A 55 13.59 6.47 0.16
C GLU A 55 12.40 6.14 -0.75
N TYR A 56 12.30 6.80 -1.91
CA TYR A 56 11.32 6.46 -2.94
C TYR A 56 11.46 5.00 -3.41
N GLU A 57 12.68 4.56 -3.74
CA GLU A 57 12.94 3.19 -4.20
C GLU A 57 12.56 2.16 -3.12
N PHE A 58 12.95 2.41 -1.87
CA PHE A 58 12.59 1.58 -0.72
C PHE A 58 11.07 1.48 -0.51
N LEU A 59 10.37 2.62 -0.52
CA LEU A 59 8.91 2.65 -0.32
C LEU A 59 8.17 2.00 -1.49
N ARG A 60 8.67 2.16 -2.72
CA ARG A 60 8.12 1.51 -3.90
C ARG A 60 8.29 -0.01 -3.84
N GLU A 61 9.44 -0.51 -3.40
CA GLU A 61 9.66 -1.94 -3.20
C GLU A 61 8.70 -2.50 -2.13
N ALA A 62 8.56 -1.80 -1.01
CA ALA A 62 7.62 -2.17 0.06
C ALA A 62 6.17 -2.22 -0.44
N LEU A 63 5.76 -1.25 -1.26
CA LEU A 63 4.45 -1.21 -1.90
C LEU A 63 4.21 -2.44 -2.79
N GLN A 64 5.17 -2.76 -3.67
CA GLN A 64 5.06 -3.90 -4.59
C GLN A 64 5.01 -5.24 -3.83
N GLY A 65 5.85 -5.41 -2.81
CA GLY A 65 5.82 -6.59 -1.94
C GLY A 65 4.48 -6.75 -1.21
N ASN A 66 3.92 -5.66 -0.68
CA ASN A 66 2.60 -5.68 -0.04
C ASN A 66 1.48 -5.97 -1.06
N ALA A 67 1.56 -5.42 -2.27
CA ALA A 67 0.58 -5.64 -3.31
C ALA A 67 0.53 -7.11 -3.73
N GLN A 68 1.68 -7.73 -3.94
CA GLN A 68 1.78 -9.15 -4.32
C GLN A 68 1.22 -10.07 -3.22
N ARG A 69 1.53 -9.80 -1.95
CA ARG A 69 0.97 -10.56 -0.81
C ARG A 69 -0.54 -10.47 -0.76
N ASN A 70 -1.09 -9.26 -0.93
CA ASN A 70 -2.53 -9.06 -0.91
C ASN A 70 -3.25 -9.61 -2.13
N LEU A 71 -2.64 -9.56 -3.31
CA LEU A 71 -3.18 -10.20 -4.52
C LEU A 71 -3.35 -11.70 -4.28
N LYS A 72 -2.31 -12.37 -3.79
CA LYS A 72 -2.34 -13.80 -3.46
C LYS A 72 -3.42 -14.12 -2.42
N ARG A 73 -3.55 -13.31 -1.37
CA ARG A 73 -4.60 -13.47 -0.34
C ARG A 73 -6.01 -13.37 -0.96
N ILE A 74 -6.25 -12.37 -1.80
CA ILE A 74 -7.55 -12.15 -2.44
C ILE A 74 -7.89 -13.31 -3.38
N GLU A 75 -6.92 -13.74 -4.20
CA GLU A 75 -7.10 -14.88 -5.10
C GLU A 75 -7.42 -16.16 -4.32
N GLN A 76 -6.71 -16.46 -3.24
CA GLN A 76 -6.98 -17.62 -2.38
C GLN A 76 -8.36 -17.55 -1.71
N THR A 77 -8.76 -16.37 -1.22
CA THR A 77 -10.07 -16.15 -0.59
C THR A 77 -11.21 -16.31 -1.61
N ASN A 78 -10.99 -15.92 -2.87
CA ASN A 78 -11.98 -16.09 -3.93
C ASN A 78 -12.07 -17.54 -4.45
N ILE A 79 -10.98 -18.33 -4.34
CA ILE A 79 -10.98 -19.76 -4.67
C ILE A 79 -11.67 -20.58 -3.58
N THR A 80 -11.56 -20.15 -2.32
CA THR A 80 -12.26 -20.74 -1.18
C THR A 80 -13.58 -20.01 -0.95
N GLY A 81 -14.56 -20.25 -1.82
CA GLY A 81 -15.96 -19.87 -1.53
C GLY A 81 -16.39 -20.34 -0.13
N PRO A 82 -17.40 -19.72 0.49
CA PRO A 82 -17.76 -20.04 1.87
C PRO A 82 -18.01 -21.55 1.99
N LEU A 83 -17.30 -22.19 2.93
CA LEU A 83 -17.58 -23.54 3.37
C LEU A 83 -18.92 -23.54 4.13
N THR A 84 -20.03 -23.23 3.46
CA THR A 84 -21.35 -23.60 3.95
C THR A 84 -21.46 -25.11 3.79
N LYS A 85 -21.05 -25.82 4.85
CA LYS A 85 -21.47 -27.20 5.08
C LYS A 85 -22.99 -27.19 5.21
N GLN A 86 -23.67 -27.78 4.22
CA GLN A 86 -25.02 -28.31 4.37
C GLN A 86 -24.95 -29.67 5.05
#